data_AF-A0A6A6WWM6-F1
#
_entry.id   AF-A0A6A6WWM6-F1
#
_cell.length_a   1.000
_cell.length_b   1.000
_cell.length_c   1.000
_cell.angle_alpha   90.00
_cell.angle_beta   90.00
_cell.angle_gamma   90.00
#
_symmetry.space_group_name_H-M   'P 1'
#
loop_
_entity.id
_entity.type
_entity.pdbx_description
1 polymer ?
#
loop_
_entity_poly.entity_id
_entity_poly.type
_entity_poly.pdbx_seq_one_letter_code
_entity_poly.pdbx_strand_id
1 'polypeptide(L)'
;VPRDSNKLRISPASFQDLVQSCRIPPSFVHSLCRHYLPHARGYQEISSRPDSTSYGHWYFLPVRVQVLCTDKRSGHTASASNTNQMNPFNYLHLPNAEVDIRGSSIAIYSNHDIRTGNSVFAVFNLLDGRWDKAVEEPQIRVGEAIHHASKSGQSLSSYFPHLVYLTSVSRWWTNSMSSVNNQLISYEKDLQQEMDSEKDSTNFYATINRALHSIAAHLHRYRSELNSLEAVIMDISRQLTELRHLHESTEDSNRQIAHGLDQTASQVRATNDFSQELEKKLSNILALLFNRIQIANTQSMNEVLRAIQTDTQTSQRLSEEMQKDSLSMKTVRSPFRRSYKYVLIRALINLIQIAVVTMFFLPGATFAVGLPIFTLLQYDLTNAPQALFSMPFMDSNSWISSISRIWLWFAFTVPATTFVFLFYLYYKRQGERRAAEAKKQKEECKLDVEEV
;
A
#
# COMPACT_ATOMS: atom_id res chain seq x y z
N VAL A 1 19.10 12.20 -14.72
CA VAL A 1 18.45 12.90 -13.58
C VAL A 1 19.45 13.89 -13.02
N PRO A 2 19.17 15.20 -12.94
CA PRO A 2 20.04 16.12 -12.21
C PRO A 2 20.14 15.65 -10.76
N ARG A 3 21.33 15.63 -10.16
CA ARG A 3 21.53 15.13 -8.79
C ARG A 3 20.77 15.93 -7.72
N ASP A 4 20.19 17.08 -8.08
CA ASP A 4 19.63 18.09 -7.18
C ASP A 4 18.12 18.36 -7.37
N SER A 5 17.33 17.38 -7.82
CA SER A 5 15.88 17.56 -8.08
C SER A 5 15.06 18.02 -6.87
N ASN A 6 15.58 17.87 -5.65
CA ASN A 6 14.91 18.19 -4.39
C ASN A 6 15.56 19.38 -3.65
N LYS A 7 16.40 20.17 -4.34
CA LYS A 7 17.06 21.34 -3.75
C LYS A 7 16.59 22.61 -4.44
N LEU A 8 16.38 23.64 -3.64
CA LEU A 8 16.10 24.98 -4.14
C LEU A 8 17.30 25.46 -4.97
N ARG A 9 17.04 25.93 -6.20
CA ARG A 9 18.05 26.48 -7.10
C ARG A 9 18.31 27.97 -6.79
N ILE A 10 18.63 28.25 -5.53
CA ILE A 10 18.94 29.59 -5.03
C ILE A 10 20.27 29.55 -4.30
N SER A 11 21.10 30.58 -4.47
CA SER A 11 22.34 30.68 -3.70
C SER A 11 22.03 30.93 -2.22
N PRO A 12 22.85 30.43 -1.26
CA PRO A 12 22.61 30.68 0.16
C PRO A 12 22.52 32.17 0.52
N ALA A 13 23.34 33.02 -0.11
CA ALA A 13 23.31 34.47 0.10
C ALA A 13 21.98 35.07 -0.39
N SER A 14 21.57 34.74 -1.61
CA SER A 14 20.29 35.22 -2.16
C SER A 14 19.08 34.70 -1.36
N PHE A 15 19.17 33.49 -0.81
CA PHE A 15 18.12 32.97 0.06
C PHE A 15 18.06 33.71 1.39
N GLN A 16 19.20 34.03 1.99
CA GLN A 16 19.28 34.84 3.20
C GLN A 16 18.71 36.24 2.97
N ASP A 17 19.06 36.87 1.85
CA ASP A 17 18.52 38.18 1.45
C ASP A 17 17.01 38.11 1.28
N LEU A 18 16.47 37.08 0.61
CA LEU A 18 15.03 36.87 0.44
C LEU A 18 14.31 36.71 1.78
N VAL A 19 14.86 35.89 2.68
CA VAL A 19 14.29 35.65 4.02
C VAL A 19 14.24 36.94 4.83
N GLN A 20 15.29 37.75 4.77
CA GLN A 20 15.34 39.05 5.45
C GLN A 20 14.37 40.07 4.83
N SER A 21 14.34 40.15 3.49
CA SER A 21 13.51 41.08 2.73
C SER A 21 12.02 40.84 2.97
N CYS A 22 11.61 39.56 2.92
CA CYS A 22 10.22 39.15 3.07
C CYS A 22 9.83 38.91 4.54
N ARG A 23 10.76 39.06 5.50
CA ARG A 23 10.56 38.77 6.94
C ARG A 23 10.00 37.37 7.20
N ILE A 24 10.53 36.37 6.47
CA ILE A 24 10.08 34.99 6.56
C ILE A 24 10.45 34.41 7.95
N PRO A 25 9.51 33.77 8.68
CA PRO A 25 9.79 33.25 10.01
C PRO A 25 10.75 32.05 9.99
N PRO A 26 11.61 31.90 11.01
CA PRO A 26 12.50 30.74 11.13
C PRO A 26 11.77 29.39 11.15
N SER A 27 10.53 29.35 11.68
CA SER A 27 9.70 28.13 11.69
C SER A 27 9.30 27.68 10.29
N PHE A 28 9.05 28.62 9.36
CA PHE A 28 8.81 28.31 7.96
C PHE A 28 10.08 27.79 7.29
N VAL A 29 11.23 28.45 7.50
CA VAL A 29 12.53 28.00 6.96
C VAL A 29 12.88 26.60 7.47
N HIS A 30 12.65 26.33 8.76
CA HIS A 30 12.84 25.01 9.35
C HIS A 30 11.97 23.94 8.68
N SER A 31 10.71 24.28 8.36
CA SER A 31 9.79 23.39 7.66
C SER A 31 10.21 23.15 6.20
N LEU A 32 10.72 24.19 5.52
CA LEU A 32 11.22 24.13 4.15
C LEU A 32 12.40 23.15 4.01
N CYS A 33 13.27 23.09 5.01
CA CYS A 33 14.42 22.19 5.04
C CYS A 33 14.07 20.71 5.28
N ARG A 34 12.81 20.38 5.59
CA ARG A 34 12.36 19.04 6.00
C ARG A 34 11.30 18.47 5.06
N HIS A 35 11.60 18.41 3.77
CA HIS A 35 10.65 18.05 2.71
C HIS A 35 10.06 16.62 2.77
N TYR A 36 10.65 15.71 3.56
CA TYR A 36 10.11 14.35 3.75
C TYR A 36 9.16 14.22 4.96
N LEU A 37 9.04 15.25 5.79
CA LEU A 37 8.26 15.20 7.03
C LEU A 37 6.89 15.87 6.85
N PRO A 38 5.92 15.59 7.75
CA PRO A 38 4.66 16.32 7.78
C PRO A 38 4.93 17.82 7.85
N HIS A 39 4.33 18.56 6.93
CA HIS A 39 4.53 20.00 6.86
C HIS A 39 3.71 20.68 7.95
N ALA A 40 4.37 21.55 8.70
CA ALA A 40 3.67 22.44 9.60
C ALA A 40 2.93 23.52 8.79
N ARG A 41 2.00 24.20 9.46
CA ARG A 41 1.29 25.38 9.00
C ARG A 41 1.43 26.42 10.10
N GLY A 42 1.49 27.68 9.73
CA GLY A 42 1.67 28.70 10.74
C GLY A 42 1.12 30.05 10.36
N TYR A 43 0.85 30.80 11.41
CA TYR A 43 0.40 32.17 11.37
C TYR A 43 1.30 32.99 12.28
N GLN A 44 1.61 34.20 11.85
CA GLN A 44 2.44 35.14 12.59
C GLN A 44 1.86 36.53 12.42
N GLU A 45 1.49 37.14 13.54
CA GLU A 45 1.24 38.57 13.58
C GLU A 45 2.58 39.29 13.80
N ILE A 46 2.94 40.15 12.85
CA ILE A 46 4.15 40.96 12.89
C ILE A 46 3.71 42.40 13.15
N SER A 47 3.83 42.82 14.42
CA SER A 47 3.72 44.23 14.80
C SER A 47 5.10 44.86 14.68
N SER A 48 5.38 45.51 13.55
CA SER A 48 6.68 46.14 13.30
C SER A 48 6.73 47.62 13.71
N ARG A 49 5.57 48.23 13.96
CA ARG A 49 5.39 49.59 14.49
C ARG A 49 4.11 49.62 15.32
N PRO A 50 3.97 50.55 16.29
CA PRO A 50 2.76 50.67 17.12
C PRO A 50 1.46 50.80 16.30
N ASP A 51 1.52 51.28 15.05
CA ASP A 51 0.37 51.48 14.16
C ASP A 51 0.38 50.63 12.88
N SER A 52 1.24 49.60 12.78
CA SER A 52 1.25 48.70 11.60
C SER A 52 1.29 47.24 12.01
N THR A 53 0.10 46.64 12.05
CA THR A 53 -0.10 45.19 12.13
C THR A 53 -0.01 44.59 10.73
N SER A 54 0.89 43.64 10.57
CA SER A 54 1.01 42.82 9.36
C SER A 54 0.81 41.36 9.71
N TYR A 55 0.13 40.62 8.83
CA TYR A 55 -0.23 39.23 9.05
C TYR A 55 0.52 38.34 8.07
N GLY A 56 1.46 37.57 8.62
CA GLY A 56 2.17 36.53 7.91
C GLY A 56 1.46 35.19 8.09
N HIS A 57 1.27 34.44 7.02
CA HIS A 57 0.81 33.06 7.11
C HIS A 57 1.56 32.19 6.09
N TRP A 58 1.70 30.91 6.42
CA TRP A 58 2.43 29.97 5.58
C TRP A 58 1.89 28.55 5.67
N TYR A 59 2.05 27.84 4.57
CA TYR A 59 1.58 26.47 4.41
C TYR A 59 2.32 25.78 3.27
N PHE A 60 2.15 24.46 3.19
CA PHE A 60 2.69 23.62 2.13
C PHE A 60 1.54 22.93 1.40
N LEU A 61 1.58 22.98 0.09
CA LEU A 61 0.65 22.27 -0.78
C LEU A 61 1.31 20.97 -1.24
N PRO A 62 0.79 19.79 -0.83
CA PRO A 62 1.24 18.54 -1.41
C PRO A 62 0.71 18.42 -2.84
N VAL A 63 1.57 18.07 -3.77
CA VAL A 63 1.24 18.01 -5.20
C VAL A 63 1.61 16.66 -5.80
N ARG A 64 0.70 16.12 -6.61
CA ARG A 64 0.93 14.94 -7.45
C ARG A 64 0.67 15.34 -8.89
N VAL A 65 1.71 15.26 -9.72
CA VAL A 65 1.62 15.65 -11.13
C VAL A 65 1.76 14.41 -12.00
N GLN A 66 0.83 14.29 -12.95
CA GLN A 66 0.86 13.30 -14.01
C GLN A 66 1.85 13.76 -15.10
N VAL A 67 2.81 12.91 -15.43
CA VAL A 67 3.82 13.18 -16.45
C VAL A 67 3.85 12.00 -17.43
N LEU A 68 4.01 12.30 -18.72
CA LEU A 68 4.16 11.25 -19.73
C LEU A 68 5.40 10.40 -19.42
N CYS A 69 5.26 9.07 -19.50
CA CYS A 69 6.38 8.17 -19.30
C CYS A 69 7.42 8.34 -20.42
N THR A 70 8.66 8.69 -20.06
CA THR A 70 9.75 8.92 -21.04
C THR A 70 10.59 7.68 -21.33
N ASP A 71 10.50 6.63 -20.51
CA ASP A 71 11.32 5.42 -20.68
C ASP A 71 10.52 4.33 -21.42
N LYS A 72 11.18 3.63 -22.35
CA LYS A 72 10.62 2.41 -22.95
C LYS A 72 10.47 1.35 -21.84
N ARG A 73 9.38 0.56 -21.85
CA ARG A 73 9.00 -0.49 -20.87
C ARG A 73 10.18 -1.32 -20.29
N SER A 74 11.23 -1.58 -21.07
CA SER A 74 12.44 -2.33 -20.67
C SER A 74 13.42 -1.57 -19.76
N GLY A 75 13.41 -0.23 -19.77
CA GLY A 75 14.26 0.59 -18.90
C GLY A 75 13.78 0.60 -17.46
N HIS A 76 12.46 0.56 -17.24
CA HIS A 76 11.88 0.52 -15.90
C HIS A 76 12.12 -0.81 -15.20
N THR A 77 11.96 -1.95 -15.88
CA THR A 77 12.22 -3.29 -15.29
C THR A 77 13.67 -3.50 -14.85
N ALA A 78 14.64 -2.87 -15.51
CA ALA A 78 16.06 -2.94 -15.15
C ALA A 78 16.52 -1.86 -14.15
N SER A 79 15.73 -0.81 -13.94
CA SER A 79 16.09 0.31 -13.07
C SER A 79 15.79 0.03 -11.59
N ALA A 80 16.72 0.41 -10.70
CA ALA A 80 16.53 0.36 -9.24
C ALA A 80 15.33 1.20 -8.73
N SER A 81 14.70 1.99 -9.60
CA SER A 81 13.49 2.73 -9.26
C SER A 81 12.21 1.90 -9.31
N ASN A 82 12.15 0.82 -10.09
CA ASN A 82 10.98 -0.09 -10.10
C ASN A 82 10.90 -0.95 -8.82
N THR A 83 12.05 -1.26 -8.21
CA THR A 83 12.12 -1.87 -6.87
C THR A 83 11.66 -0.94 -5.75
N ASN A 84 11.63 0.38 -5.98
CA ASN A 84 11.34 1.40 -4.97
C ASN A 84 9.97 2.09 -5.12
N GLN A 85 9.10 1.62 -6.03
CA GLN A 85 7.75 2.18 -6.23
C GLN A 85 6.80 1.91 -5.06
N MET A 86 7.14 0.96 -4.18
CA MET A 86 6.37 0.72 -2.95
C MET A 86 6.50 1.86 -1.94
N ASN A 87 7.56 2.69 -2.06
CA ASN A 87 7.71 3.89 -1.26
C ASN A 87 6.92 5.06 -1.90
N PRO A 88 5.90 5.61 -1.22
CA PRO A 88 5.03 6.65 -1.78
C PRO A 88 5.69 8.04 -1.93
N PHE A 89 6.92 8.21 -1.42
CA PHE A 89 7.74 9.39 -1.68
C PHE A 89 8.39 9.37 -3.08
N ASN A 90 8.47 8.20 -3.70
CA ASN A 90 8.95 8.07 -5.08
C ASN A 90 7.79 8.24 -6.06
N TYR A 91 8.09 8.12 -7.35
CA TYR A 91 7.07 8.14 -8.39
C TYR A 91 6.32 6.80 -8.46
N LEU A 92 5.07 6.85 -8.92
CA LEU A 92 4.25 5.69 -9.26
C LEU A 92 4.19 5.57 -10.78
N HIS A 93 4.60 4.43 -11.31
CA HIS A 93 4.51 4.15 -12.75
C HIS A 93 3.21 3.43 -13.06
N LEU A 94 2.45 3.92 -14.05
CA LEU A 94 1.20 3.33 -14.50
C LEU A 94 1.36 2.85 -15.95
N PRO A 95 1.67 1.56 -16.18
CA PRO A 95 2.10 1.08 -17.49
C PRO A 95 1.02 1.09 -18.57
N ASN A 96 -0.26 0.95 -18.21
CA ASN A 96 -1.36 0.92 -19.18
C ASN A 96 -1.97 2.31 -19.40
N ALA A 97 -1.73 3.24 -18.47
CA ALA A 97 -2.03 4.66 -18.65
C ALA A 97 -0.85 5.46 -19.25
N GLU A 98 0.30 4.81 -19.45
CA GLU A 98 1.55 5.38 -20.01
C GLU A 98 2.05 6.64 -19.30
N VAL A 99 1.78 6.75 -18.00
CA VAL A 99 2.09 7.94 -17.20
C VAL A 99 2.81 7.58 -15.90
N ASP A 100 3.65 8.51 -15.47
CA ASP A 100 4.24 8.53 -14.14
C ASP A 100 3.53 9.58 -13.28
N ILE A 101 3.09 9.19 -12.08
CA ILE A 101 2.63 10.14 -11.07
C ILE A 101 3.81 10.47 -10.16
N ARG A 102 4.15 11.75 -10.07
CA ARG A 102 5.31 12.22 -9.28
C ARG A 102 4.86 13.13 -8.16
N GLY A 103 5.39 12.89 -6.96
CA GLY A 103 5.14 13.72 -5.79
C GLY A 103 6.12 14.86 -5.62
N SER A 104 5.62 15.97 -5.11
CA SER A 104 6.40 17.12 -4.67
C SER A 104 5.57 17.98 -3.71
N SER A 105 6.08 19.15 -3.33
CA SER A 105 5.36 20.14 -2.55
C SER A 105 5.65 21.57 -3.05
N ILE A 106 4.71 22.47 -2.81
CA ILE A 106 4.88 23.91 -3.04
C ILE A 106 4.73 24.58 -1.69
N ALA A 107 5.77 25.30 -1.24
CA ALA A 107 5.71 26.06 0.00
C ALA A 107 5.32 27.51 -0.30
N ILE A 108 4.35 28.03 0.45
CA ILE A 108 3.83 29.38 0.25
C ILE A 108 3.95 30.14 1.57
N TYR A 109 4.52 31.34 1.48
CA TYR A 109 4.51 32.34 2.53
C TYR A 109 3.84 33.60 1.98
N SER A 110 2.87 34.12 2.72
CA SER A 110 2.16 35.34 2.36
C SER A 110 2.16 36.28 3.56
N ASN A 111 2.43 37.55 3.30
CA ASN A 111 2.40 38.60 4.30
C ASN A 111 1.54 39.75 3.80
N HIS A 112 0.55 40.15 4.58
CA HIS A 112 -0.35 41.24 4.28
C HIS A 112 -0.16 42.39 5.27
N ASP A 113 0.17 43.58 4.77
CA ASP A 113 0.24 44.81 5.58
C ASP A 113 -1.10 45.54 5.48
N ILE A 114 -1.84 45.57 6.58
CA ILE A 114 -3.19 46.17 6.65
C ILE A 114 -3.14 47.66 6.30
N ARG A 115 -2.07 48.36 6.70
CA ARG A 115 -2.00 49.82 6.59
C ARG A 115 -1.73 50.26 5.15
N THR A 116 -0.84 49.55 4.46
CA THR A 116 -0.49 49.88 3.07
C THR A 116 -1.37 49.15 2.06
N GLY A 117 -2.11 48.13 2.49
CA GLY A 117 -2.83 47.21 1.59
C GLY A 117 -1.89 46.32 0.77
N ASN A 118 -0.58 46.44 0.95
CA ASN A 118 0.40 45.68 0.19
C ASN A 118 0.49 44.25 0.69
N SER A 119 0.57 43.32 -0.25
CA SER A 119 0.71 41.90 0.03
C SER A 119 1.98 41.38 -0.63
N VAL A 120 2.82 40.69 0.14
CA VAL A 120 4.00 40.00 -0.34
C VAL A 120 3.69 38.51 -0.38
N PHE A 121 3.81 37.91 -1.55
CA PHE A 121 3.55 36.49 -1.76
C PHE A 121 4.82 35.81 -2.28
N ALA A 122 5.42 34.96 -1.44
CA ALA A 122 6.64 34.21 -1.74
C ALA A 122 6.30 32.73 -1.94
N VAL A 123 6.69 32.19 -3.09
CA VAL A 123 6.44 30.79 -3.47
C VAL A 123 7.75 30.07 -3.68
N PHE A 124 7.92 28.96 -2.97
CA PHE A 124 9.03 28.04 -3.16
C PHE A 124 8.49 26.78 -3.84
N ASN A 125 8.76 26.68 -5.13
CA ASN A 125 8.34 25.53 -5.92
C ASN A 125 9.41 24.43 -5.85
N LEU A 126 9.06 23.27 -5.30
CA LEU A 126 9.93 22.09 -5.21
C LEU A 126 9.61 21.06 -6.31
N LEU A 127 8.77 21.40 -7.28
CA LEU A 127 8.51 20.58 -8.47
C LEU A 127 9.78 20.43 -9.30
N ASP A 128 9.86 19.33 -10.06
CA ASP A 128 10.95 19.14 -11.01
C ASP A 128 10.82 20.17 -12.15
N GLY A 129 11.84 21.02 -12.31
CA GLY A 129 11.86 22.09 -13.32
C GLY A 129 11.78 21.60 -14.77
N ARG A 130 11.81 20.29 -15.02
CA ARG A 130 11.50 19.70 -16.34
C ARG A 130 10.01 19.71 -16.68
N TRP A 131 9.14 19.94 -15.70
CA TRP A 131 7.68 20.05 -15.89
C TRP A 131 7.27 21.51 -15.95
N ASP A 132 7.92 22.26 -16.85
CA ASP A 132 7.68 23.68 -17.12
C ASP A 132 6.19 24.04 -17.13
N LYS A 133 5.36 23.28 -17.85
CA LYS A 133 3.92 23.51 -17.93
C LYS A 133 3.20 23.45 -16.58
N ALA A 134 3.62 22.57 -15.67
CA ALA A 134 3.02 22.45 -14.34
C ALA A 134 3.63 23.47 -13.36
N VAL A 135 4.92 23.75 -13.49
CA VAL A 135 5.65 24.70 -12.65
C VAL A 135 5.19 26.14 -12.90
N GLU A 136 4.99 26.51 -14.16
CA GLU A 136 4.74 27.88 -14.60
C GLU A 136 3.25 28.22 -14.63
N GLU A 137 2.33 27.27 -14.82
CA GLU A 137 0.90 27.55 -14.99
C GLU A 137 0.29 28.41 -13.87
N PRO A 138 0.50 28.12 -12.57
CA PRO A 138 -0.02 28.98 -11.51
C PRO A 138 0.60 30.39 -11.52
N GLN A 139 1.89 30.50 -11.88
CA GLN A 139 2.61 31.77 -11.94
C GLN A 139 2.09 32.64 -13.09
N ILE A 140 1.88 32.04 -14.26
CA ILE A 140 1.31 32.69 -15.44
C ILE A 140 -0.10 33.21 -15.11
N ARG A 141 -0.97 32.39 -14.52
CA ARG A 141 -2.33 32.80 -14.14
C ARG A 141 -2.36 33.95 -13.14
N VAL A 142 -1.47 33.94 -12.15
CA VAL A 142 -1.34 35.06 -11.20
C VAL A 142 -0.84 36.31 -11.93
N GLY A 143 0.17 36.19 -12.79
CA GLY A 143 0.72 37.30 -13.57
C GLY A 143 -0.31 37.92 -14.53
N GLU A 144 -1.07 37.11 -15.23
CA GLU A 144 -2.16 37.55 -16.11
C GLU A 144 -3.26 38.28 -15.34
N ALA A 145 -3.65 37.78 -14.17
CA ALA A 145 -4.64 38.43 -13.32
C ALA A 145 -4.15 39.77 -12.78
N ILE A 146 -2.89 39.86 -12.33
CA ILE A 146 -2.27 41.12 -11.90
C ILE A 146 -2.22 42.13 -13.05
N HIS A 147 -1.82 41.69 -14.24
CA HIS A 147 -1.77 42.54 -15.43
C HIS A 147 -3.16 43.05 -15.83
N HIS A 148 -4.16 42.18 -15.78
CA HIS A 148 -5.55 42.56 -16.08
C HIS A 148 -6.09 43.56 -15.05
N ALA A 149 -5.87 43.32 -13.75
CA ALA A 149 -6.26 44.21 -12.67
C ALA A 149 -5.61 45.60 -12.80
N SER A 150 -4.30 45.63 -13.14
CA SER A 150 -3.58 46.87 -13.39
C SER A 150 -4.15 47.65 -14.58
N LYS A 151 -4.58 46.97 -15.65
CA LYS A 151 -5.20 47.61 -16.82
C LYS A 151 -6.63 48.09 -16.58
N SER A 152 -7.41 47.36 -15.80
CA SER A 152 -8.81 47.70 -15.50
C SER A 152 -8.96 48.70 -14.35
N GLY A 153 -7.88 49.02 -13.65
CA GLY A 153 -7.91 49.89 -12.46
C GLY A 153 -8.60 49.24 -11.25
N GLN A 154 -8.79 47.93 -11.26
CA GLN A 154 -9.40 47.18 -10.16
C GLN A 154 -8.33 46.67 -9.21
N SER A 155 -8.60 46.69 -7.90
CA SER A 155 -7.73 46.06 -6.91
C SER A 155 -7.96 44.55 -6.88
N LEU A 156 -6.86 43.79 -6.89
CA LEU A 156 -6.90 42.34 -6.73
C LEU A 156 -6.89 41.99 -5.24
N SER A 157 -7.75 41.06 -4.82
CA SER A 157 -7.71 40.55 -3.44
C SER A 157 -6.37 39.88 -3.15
N SER A 158 -5.82 40.12 -1.96
CA SER A 158 -4.59 39.51 -1.46
C SER A 158 -4.67 37.97 -1.41
N TYR A 159 -5.89 37.43 -1.35
CA TYR A 159 -6.16 36.00 -1.31
C TYR A 159 -6.30 35.35 -2.69
N PHE A 160 -6.35 36.13 -3.78
CA PHE A 160 -6.47 35.59 -5.13
C PHE A 160 -5.33 34.64 -5.51
N PRO A 161 -4.03 34.93 -5.23
CA PRO A 161 -2.95 33.99 -5.52
C PRO A 161 -3.15 32.64 -4.80
N HIS A 162 -3.64 32.66 -3.57
CA HIS A 162 -3.92 31.44 -2.81
C HIS A 162 -4.94 30.55 -3.54
N LEU A 163 -6.04 31.16 -4.02
CA LEU A 163 -7.07 30.46 -4.79
C LEU A 163 -6.51 29.88 -6.10
N VAL A 164 -5.64 30.61 -6.82
CA VAL A 164 -5.02 30.11 -8.07
C VAL A 164 -4.17 28.87 -7.79
N TYR A 165 -3.32 28.90 -6.76
CA TYR A 165 -2.51 27.73 -6.41
C TYR A 165 -3.37 26.54 -5.97
N LEU A 166 -4.39 26.77 -5.13
CA LEU A 166 -5.29 25.70 -4.67
C LEU A 166 -6.09 25.06 -5.82
N THR A 167 -6.63 25.87 -6.74
CA THR A 167 -7.37 25.34 -7.90
C THR A 167 -6.45 24.55 -8.85
N SER A 168 -5.21 25.01 -9.04
CA SER A 168 -4.22 24.30 -9.86
C SER A 168 -3.82 22.95 -9.25
N VAL A 169 -3.57 22.94 -7.94
CA VAL A 169 -3.24 21.72 -7.20
C VAL A 169 -4.42 20.73 -7.18
N SER A 170 -5.64 21.22 -6.96
CA SER A 170 -6.88 20.41 -7.04
C SER A 170 -6.98 19.69 -8.39
N ARG A 171 -6.77 20.41 -9.50
CA ARG A 171 -6.76 19.85 -10.86
C ARG A 171 -5.70 18.76 -11.05
N TRP A 172 -4.48 18.96 -10.55
CA TRP A 172 -3.42 17.96 -10.66
C TRP A 172 -3.74 16.69 -9.88
N TRP A 173 -4.39 16.82 -8.71
CA TRP A 173 -4.89 15.69 -7.94
C TRP A 173 -5.98 14.92 -8.68
N THR A 174 -6.96 15.61 -9.27
CA THR A 174 -8.01 14.97 -10.08
C THR A 174 -7.42 14.17 -11.24
N ASN A 175 -6.45 14.75 -11.98
CA ASN A 175 -5.80 14.07 -13.09
C ASN A 175 -5.00 12.83 -12.64
N SER A 176 -4.29 12.94 -11.51
CA SER A 176 -3.54 11.84 -10.92
C SER A 176 -4.46 10.70 -10.50
N MET A 177 -5.59 11.00 -9.84
CA MET A 177 -6.59 9.99 -9.44
C MET A 177 -7.27 9.33 -10.63
N SER A 178 -7.58 10.10 -11.68
CA SER A 178 -8.12 9.56 -12.94
C SER A 178 -7.16 8.54 -13.56
N SER A 179 -5.85 8.82 -13.54
CA SER A 179 -4.83 7.90 -14.06
C SER A 179 -4.76 6.61 -13.25
N VAL A 180 -4.81 6.69 -11.92
CA VAL A 180 -4.87 5.50 -11.05
C VAL A 180 -6.12 4.67 -11.35
N ASN A 181 -7.28 5.31 -11.50
CA ASN A 181 -8.52 4.62 -11.85
C ASN A 181 -8.41 3.86 -13.18
N ASN A 182 -7.88 4.50 -14.22
CA ASN A 182 -7.68 3.86 -15.53
C ASN A 182 -6.75 2.65 -15.42
N GLN A 183 -5.70 2.74 -14.62
CA GLN A 183 -4.80 1.61 -14.37
C GLN A 183 -5.49 0.45 -13.65
N LEU A 184 -6.31 0.75 -12.63
CA LEU A 184 -7.07 -0.27 -11.90
C LEU A 184 -8.12 -0.95 -12.79
N ILE A 185 -8.81 -0.20 -13.64
CA ILE A 185 -9.74 -0.75 -14.65
C ILE A 185 -9.00 -1.68 -15.61
N SER A 186 -7.80 -1.29 -16.05
CA SER A 186 -6.99 -2.15 -16.93
C SER A 186 -6.57 -3.44 -16.22
N TYR A 187 -6.10 -3.38 -14.97
CA TYR A 187 -5.73 -4.60 -14.24
C TYR A 187 -6.92 -5.52 -13.97
N GLU A 188 -8.08 -4.96 -13.66
CA GLU A 188 -9.31 -5.74 -13.52
C GLU A 188 -9.66 -6.47 -14.82
N LYS A 189 -9.60 -5.78 -15.96
CA LYS A 189 -9.84 -6.36 -17.29
C LYS A 189 -8.80 -7.44 -17.63
N ASP A 190 -7.52 -7.16 -17.40
CA ASP A 190 -6.43 -8.11 -17.67
C ASP A 190 -6.60 -9.38 -16.82
N LEU A 191 -7.02 -9.24 -15.55
CA LEU A 191 -7.30 -10.38 -14.67
C LEU A 191 -8.51 -11.20 -15.14
N GLN A 192 -9.58 -10.55 -15.58
CA GLN A 192 -10.75 -11.25 -16.13
C GLN A 192 -10.41 -12.01 -17.42
N GLN A 193 -9.64 -11.39 -18.32
CA GLN A 193 -9.21 -12.06 -19.55
C GLN A 193 -8.31 -13.28 -19.27
N GLU A 194 -7.41 -13.16 -18.29
CA GLU A 194 -6.57 -14.28 -17.90
C GLU A 194 -7.39 -15.38 -17.21
N MET A 195 -8.48 -15.05 -16.51
CA MET A 195 -9.39 -16.04 -15.92
C MET A 195 -10.06 -16.92 -16.98
N ASP A 196 -10.41 -16.33 -18.13
CA ASP A 196 -10.99 -17.04 -19.28
C ASP A 196 -9.96 -17.88 -20.06
N SER A 197 -8.66 -17.67 -19.80
CA SER A 197 -7.57 -18.40 -20.44
C SER A 197 -7.02 -19.51 -19.54
N GLU A 198 -6.74 -20.70 -20.11
CA GLU A 198 -6.12 -21.84 -19.39
C GLU A 198 -4.59 -21.73 -19.27
N LYS A 199 -4.00 -20.54 -19.47
CA LYS A 199 -2.54 -20.39 -19.44
C LYS A 199 -2.02 -20.17 -18.02
N ASP A 200 -0.98 -20.93 -17.67
CA ASP A 200 -0.23 -20.75 -16.43
C ASP A 200 0.67 -19.50 -16.53
N SER A 201 0.21 -18.39 -15.95
CA SER A 201 0.93 -17.10 -15.98
C SER A 201 1.36 -16.65 -14.58
N THR A 202 2.12 -17.48 -13.86
CA THR A 202 2.61 -17.19 -12.50
C THR A 202 3.36 -15.84 -12.41
N ASN A 203 4.09 -15.47 -13.47
CA ASN A 203 4.79 -14.18 -13.57
C ASN A 203 3.85 -12.98 -13.73
N PHE A 204 2.68 -13.15 -14.36
CA PHE A 204 1.67 -12.11 -14.52
C PHE A 204 1.05 -11.75 -13.17
N TYR A 205 0.61 -12.76 -12.41
CA TYR A 205 0.04 -12.56 -11.08
C TYR A 205 1.03 -11.90 -10.11
N ALA A 206 2.30 -12.31 -10.11
CA ALA A 206 3.34 -11.68 -9.29
C ALA A 206 3.56 -10.20 -9.64
N THR A 207 3.52 -9.86 -10.93
CA THR A 207 3.68 -8.49 -11.42
C THR A 207 2.50 -7.60 -11.02
N ILE A 208 1.27 -8.07 -11.25
CA ILE A 208 0.06 -7.36 -10.85
C ILE A 208 0.01 -7.21 -9.32
N ASN A 209 0.31 -8.25 -8.56
CA ASN A 209 0.31 -8.18 -7.10
C ASN A 209 1.24 -7.07 -6.58
N ARG A 210 2.46 -6.99 -7.13
CA ARG A 210 3.43 -5.94 -6.78
C ARG A 210 2.92 -4.54 -7.14
N ALA A 211 2.34 -4.40 -8.32
CA ALA A 211 1.79 -3.12 -8.78
C ALA A 211 0.59 -2.66 -7.93
N LEU A 212 -0.33 -3.56 -7.60
CA LEU A 212 -1.49 -3.27 -6.74
C LEU A 212 -1.04 -2.86 -5.33
N HIS A 213 -0.06 -3.53 -4.74
CA HIS A 213 0.50 -3.13 -3.44
C HIS A 213 1.24 -1.79 -3.48
N SER A 214 1.90 -1.46 -4.59
CA SER A 214 2.45 -0.12 -4.80
C SER A 214 1.34 0.93 -4.85
N ILE A 215 0.30 0.71 -5.65
CA ILE A 215 -0.88 1.61 -5.72
C ILE A 215 -1.52 1.76 -4.33
N ALA A 216 -1.64 0.68 -3.54
CA ALA A 216 -2.17 0.73 -2.18
C ALA A 216 -1.40 1.72 -1.29
N ALA A 217 -0.07 1.61 -1.28
CA ALA A 217 0.79 2.46 -0.48
C ALA A 217 0.68 3.94 -0.91
N HIS A 218 0.57 4.18 -2.22
CA HIS A 218 0.35 5.52 -2.77
C HIS A 218 -1.01 6.09 -2.41
N LEU A 219 -2.11 5.34 -2.56
CA LEU A 219 -3.46 5.80 -2.20
C LEU A 219 -3.57 6.18 -0.72
N HIS A 220 -3.00 5.39 0.18
CA HIS A 220 -2.94 5.74 1.60
C HIS A 220 -2.21 7.06 1.85
N ARG A 221 -1.08 7.28 1.16
CA ARG A 221 -0.36 8.56 1.26
C ARG A 221 -1.17 9.70 0.65
N TYR A 222 -1.79 9.48 -0.51
CA TYR A 222 -2.59 10.47 -1.21
C TYR A 222 -3.75 10.96 -0.35
N ARG A 223 -4.43 10.05 0.36
CA ARG A 223 -5.47 10.41 1.34
C ARG A 223 -4.96 11.34 2.43
N SER A 224 -3.79 11.06 3.00
CA SER A 224 -3.18 11.94 4.02
C SER A 224 -2.82 13.32 3.46
N GLU A 225 -2.39 13.38 2.20
CA GLU A 225 -2.04 14.62 1.51
C GLU A 225 -3.29 15.44 1.12
N LEU A 226 -4.37 14.80 0.67
CA LEU A 226 -5.65 15.43 0.38
C LEU A 226 -6.31 15.98 1.65
N ASN A 227 -6.27 15.23 2.76
CA ASN A 227 -6.73 15.74 4.07
C ASN A 227 -5.92 16.98 4.51
N SER A 228 -4.60 16.98 4.27
CA SER A 228 -3.76 18.14 4.54
C SER A 228 -4.14 19.33 3.65
N LEU A 229 -4.48 19.10 2.38
CA LEU A 229 -4.92 20.14 1.45
C LEU A 229 -6.26 20.74 1.87
N GLU A 230 -7.23 19.92 2.26
CA GLU A 230 -8.52 20.38 2.80
C GLU A 230 -8.31 21.26 4.04
N ALA A 231 -7.44 20.84 4.95
CA ALA A 231 -7.13 21.59 6.15
C ALA A 231 -6.45 22.95 5.85
N VAL A 232 -5.61 23.03 4.81
CA VAL A 232 -5.03 24.30 4.33
C VAL A 232 -6.12 25.23 3.78
N ILE A 233 -7.05 24.70 2.99
CA ILE A 233 -8.16 25.50 2.44
C ILE A 233 -9.01 26.08 3.58
N MET A 234 -9.34 25.25 4.57
CA MET A 234 -10.09 25.70 5.76
C MET A 234 -9.36 26.81 6.53
N ASP A 235 -8.04 26.69 6.71
CA ASP A 235 -7.24 27.72 7.38
C ASP A 235 -7.28 29.05 6.62
N ILE A 236 -7.16 29.01 5.30
CA ILE A 236 -7.22 30.20 4.44
C ILE A 236 -8.63 30.82 4.47
N SER A 237 -9.68 30.00 4.37
CA SER A 237 -11.08 30.48 4.45
C SER A 237 -11.39 31.13 5.79
N ARG A 238 -10.87 30.56 6.90
CA ARG A 238 -11.01 31.15 8.23
C ARG A 238 -10.33 32.53 8.29
N GLN A 239 -9.09 32.63 7.83
CA GLN A 239 -8.35 33.90 7.82
C GLN A 239 -9.03 34.97 6.96
N LEU A 240 -9.54 34.58 5.78
CA LEU A 240 -10.31 35.49 4.92
C LEU A 240 -11.56 36.02 5.64
N THR A 241 -12.24 35.17 6.42
CA THR A 241 -13.42 35.55 7.22
C THR A 241 -13.05 36.48 8.36
N GLU A 242 -11.97 36.19 9.10
CA GLU A 242 -11.47 37.04 10.20
C GLU A 242 -11.09 38.44 9.69
N LEU A 243 -10.39 38.54 8.55
CA LEU A 243 -10.01 39.82 7.97
C LEU A 243 -11.18 40.56 7.32
N ARG A 244 -12.22 39.86 6.86
CA ARG A 244 -13.43 40.50 6.30
C ARG A 244 -14.13 41.39 7.34
N HIS A 245 -14.09 41.02 8.62
CA HIS A 245 -14.66 41.85 9.69
C HIS A 245 -13.92 43.17 9.91
N LEU A 246 -12.70 43.32 9.38
CA LEU A 246 -11.88 44.52 9.55
C LEU A 246 -12.01 45.52 8.38
N HIS A 247 -12.52 45.11 7.21
CA HIS A 247 -12.57 45.96 6.00
C HIS A 247 -13.89 45.82 5.22
N GLU A 248 -14.72 46.87 5.23
CA GLU A 248 -15.99 46.96 4.48
C GLU A 248 -15.81 47.23 2.97
N SER A 249 -14.68 47.79 2.52
CA SER A 249 -14.53 48.28 1.14
C SER A 249 -14.20 47.21 0.09
N THR A 250 -13.87 45.98 0.51
CA THR A 250 -13.43 44.88 -0.38
C THR A 250 -14.38 43.67 -0.36
N GLU A 251 -15.62 43.87 0.11
CA GLU A 251 -16.59 42.80 0.35
C GLU A 251 -16.87 41.94 -0.90
N ASP A 252 -17.06 42.53 -2.08
CA ASP A 252 -17.49 41.78 -3.26
C ASP A 252 -16.40 40.85 -3.81
N SER A 253 -15.15 41.31 -3.91
CA SER A 253 -14.04 40.45 -4.35
C SER A 253 -13.75 39.36 -3.32
N ASN A 254 -13.80 39.69 -2.02
CA ASN A 254 -13.56 38.69 -0.97
C ASN A 254 -14.67 37.65 -0.90
N ARG A 255 -15.93 38.01 -1.20
CA ARG A 255 -17.04 37.05 -1.35
C ARG A 255 -16.79 36.09 -2.52
N GLN A 256 -16.34 36.60 -3.67
CA GLN A 256 -16.00 35.75 -4.82
C GLN A 256 -14.86 34.78 -4.48
N ILE A 257 -13.81 35.24 -3.78
CA ILE A 257 -12.74 34.36 -3.32
C ILE A 257 -13.24 33.32 -2.34
N ALA A 258 -14.08 33.70 -1.37
CA ALA A 258 -14.66 32.76 -0.42
C ALA A 258 -15.46 31.65 -1.13
N HIS A 259 -16.31 32.01 -2.08
CA HIS A 259 -17.02 31.03 -2.92
C HIS A 259 -16.06 30.14 -3.72
N GLY A 260 -14.98 30.70 -4.26
CA GLY A 260 -13.95 29.94 -4.95
C GLY A 260 -13.22 28.95 -4.02
N LEU A 261 -12.94 29.34 -2.79
CA LEU A 261 -12.34 28.48 -1.77
C LEU A 261 -13.29 27.36 -1.36
N ASP A 262 -14.58 27.65 -1.15
CA ASP A 262 -15.61 26.65 -0.84
C ASP A 262 -15.78 25.65 -1.98
N GLN A 263 -15.81 26.14 -3.22
CA GLN A 263 -15.85 25.28 -4.41
C GLN A 263 -14.59 24.39 -4.50
N THR A 264 -13.41 24.95 -4.23
CA THR A 264 -12.15 24.19 -4.25
C THR A 264 -12.11 23.16 -3.12
N ALA A 265 -12.59 23.49 -1.92
CA ALA A 265 -12.72 22.55 -0.81
C ALA A 265 -13.66 21.39 -1.17
N SER A 266 -14.80 21.70 -1.79
CA SER A 266 -15.75 20.68 -2.28
C SER A 266 -15.10 19.75 -3.32
N GLN A 267 -14.32 20.29 -4.26
CA GLN A 267 -13.59 19.49 -5.25
C GLN A 267 -12.52 18.59 -4.61
N VAL A 268 -11.76 19.11 -3.66
CA VAL A 268 -10.74 18.33 -2.93
C VAL A 268 -11.39 17.23 -2.12
N ARG A 269 -12.52 17.50 -1.45
CA ARG A 269 -13.30 16.50 -0.73
C ARG A 269 -13.84 15.41 -1.66
N ALA A 270 -14.44 15.78 -2.79
CA ALA A 270 -14.89 14.82 -3.79
C ALA A 270 -13.74 13.96 -4.33
N THR A 271 -12.55 14.54 -4.51
CA THR A 271 -11.34 13.79 -4.92
C THR A 271 -10.87 12.83 -3.82
N ASN A 272 -11.00 13.21 -2.55
CA ASN A 272 -10.68 12.36 -1.40
C ASN A 272 -11.66 11.19 -1.26
N ASP A 273 -12.96 11.45 -1.45
CA ASP A 273 -13.99 10.40 -1.47
C ASP A 273 -13.74 9.43 -2.63
N PHE A 274 -13.41 9.95 -3.82
CA PHE A 274 -13.02 9.11 -4.95
C PHE A 274 -11.77 8.27 -4.65
N SER A 275 -10.78 8.81 -3.92
CA SER A 275 -9.63 8.02 -3.45
C SER A 275 -10.04 6.84 -2.56
N GLN A 276 -11.08 6.99 -1.73
CA GLN A 276 -11.60 5.89 -0.91
C GLN A 276 -12.33 4.84 -1.75
N GLU A 277 -13.05 5.27 -2.79
CA GLU A 277 -13.65 4.35 -3.77
C GLU A 277 -12.58 3.55 -4.51
N LEU A 278 -11.47 4.19 -4.89
CA LEU A 278 -10.32 3.50 -5.50
C LEU A 278 -9.65 2.52 -4.54
N GLU A 279 -9.54 2.84 -3.24
CA GLU A 279 -9.07 1.88 -2.22
C GLU A 279 -9.98 0.65 -2.13
N LYS A 280 -11.31 0.84 -2.14
CA LYS A 280 -12.29 -0.26 -2.15
C LYS A 280 -12.16 -1.10 -3.42
N LYS A 281 -12.07 -0.45 -4.59
CA LYS A 281 -11.88 -1.13 -5.88
C LYS A 281 -10.57 -1.92 -5.90
N LEU A 282 -9.48 -1.36 -5.40
CA LEU A 282 -8.19 -2.03 -5.24
C LEU A 282 -8.33 -3.29 -4.36
N SER A 283 -9.01 -3.18 -3.23
CA SER A 283 -9.27 -4.32 -2.33
C SER A 283 -10.04 -5.44 -3.04
N ASN A 284 -11.04 -5.10 -3.85
CA ASN A 284 -11.79 -6.08 -4.64
C ASN A 284 -10.92 -6.76 -5.70
N ILE A 285 -10.06 -6.01 -6.39
CA ILE A 285 -9.12 -6.57 -7.38
C ILE A 285 -8.10 -7.49 -6.70
N LEU A 286 -7.58 -7.11 -5.52
CA LEU A 286 -6.69 -7.97 -4.73
C LEU A 286 -7.39 -9.26 -4.30
N ALA A 287 -8.65 -9.19 -3.85
CA ALA A 287 -9.44 -10.37 -3.49
C ALA A 287 -9.65 -11.31 -4.70
N LEU A 288 -9.97 -10.76 -5.88
CA LEU A 288 -10.07 -11.51 -7.13
C LEU A 288 -8.75 -12.23 -7.44
N LEU A 289 -7.62 -11.51 -7.33
CA LEU A 289 -6.28 -12.04 -7.57
C LEU A 289 -5.93 -13.19 -6.60
N PHE A 290 -6.18 -13.02 -5.30
CA PHE A 290 -5.91 -14.06 -4.30
C PHE A 290 -6.73 -15.32 -4.53
N ASN A 291 -8.04 -15.17 -4.79
CA ASN A 291 -8.91 -16.30 -5.11
C ASN A 291 -8.37 -17.07 -6.31
N ARG A 292 -7.89 -16.37 -7.35
CA ARG A 292 -7.32 -17.00 -8.54
C ARG A 292 -6.01 -17.72 -8.25
N ILE A 293 -5.08 -17.09 -7.53
CA ILE A 293 -3.81 -17.73 -7.14
C ILE A 293 -4.09 -19.02 -6.35
N GLN A 294 -5.09 -19.01 -5.46
CA GLN A 294 -5.49 -20.18 -4.70
C GLN A 294 -6.06 -21.30 -5.59
N ILE A 295 -6.93 -20.95 -6.56
CA ILE A 295 -7.48 -21.92 -7.53
C ILE A 295 -6.36 -22.52 -8.38
N ALA A 296 -5.47 -21.71 -8.94
CA ALA A 296 -4.35 -22.17 -9.77
C ALA A 296 -3.41 -23.10 -8.98
N ASN A 297 -3.08 -22.75 -7.74
CA ASN A 297 -2.28 -23.62 -6.87
C ASN A 297 -3.00 -24.95 -6.54
N THR A 298 -4.32 -24.92 -6.36
CA THR A 298 -5.11 -26.14 -6.09
C THR A 298 -5.17 -27.05 -7.33
N GLN A 299 -5.32 -26.47 -8.52
CA GLN A 299 -5.30 -27.21 -9.79
C GLN A 299 -3.92 -27.84 -10.03
N SER A 300 -2.85 -27.05 -9.89
CA SER A 300 -1.48 -27.56 -9.97
C SER A 300 -1.23 -28.69 -8.97
N MET A 301 -1.71 -28.56 -7.73
CA MET A 301 -1.62 -29.62 -6.73
C MET A 301 -2.38 -30.89 -7.16
N ASN A 302 -3.58 -30.75 -7.73
CA ASN A 302 -4.36 -31.88 -8.22
C ASN A 302 -3.71 -32.57 -9.42
N GLU A 303 -3.06 -31.82 -10.31
CA GLU A 303 -2.30 -32.38 -11.43
C GLU A 303 -1.07 -33.15 -10.94
N VAL A 304 -0.32 -32.60 -10.00
CA VAL A 304 0.81 -33.29 -9.35
C VAL A 304 0.32 -34.56 -8.65
N LEU A 305 -0.80 -34.50 -7.93
CA LEU A 305 -1.38 -35.68 -7.29
C LEU A 305 -1.82 -36.75 -8.30
N ARG A 306 -2.41 -36.35 -9.43
CA ARG A 306 -2.75 -37.27 -10.53
C ARG A 306 -1.49 -37.89 -11.14
N ALA A 307 -0.46 -37.10 -11.40
CA ALA A 307 0.82 -37.59 -11.92
C ALA A 307 1.46 -38.60 -10.95
N ILE A 308 1.43 -38.33 -9.65
CA ILE A 308 1.89 -39.27 -8.61
C ILE A 308 1.05 -40.55 -8.62
N GLN A 309 -0.27 -40.45 -8.77
CA GLN A 309 -1.15 -41.62 -8.86
C GLN A 309 -0.87 -42.47 -10.10
N THR A 310 -0.68 -41.84 -11.27
CA THR A 310 -0.32 -42.54 -12.50
C THR A 310 1.07 -43.16 -12.41
N ASP A 311 2.05 -42.49 -11.80
CA ASP A 311 3.38 -43.04 -11.55
C ASP A 311 3.35 -44.19 -10.55
N THR A 312 2.47 -44.14 -9.55
CA THR A 312 2.30 -45.23 -8.59
C THR A 312 1.66 -46.45 -9.26
N GLN A 313 0.64 -46.25 -10.11
CA GLN A 313 0.00 -47.33 -10.87
C GLN A 313 0.94 -47.96 -11.89
N THR A 314 1.72 -47.15 -12.62
CA THR A 314 2.72 -47.66 -13.56
C THR A 314 3.85 -48.38 -12.81
N SER A 315 4.29 -47.87 -11.66
CA SER A 315 5.27 -48.56 -10.82
C SER A 315 4.73 -49.88 -10.23
N GLN A 316 3.44 -49.97 -9.91
CA GLN A 316 2.80 -51.22 -9.48
C GLN A 316 2.74 -52.23 -10.63
N ARG A 317 2.29 -51.80 -11.83
CA ARG A 317 2.28 -52.67 -13.02
C ARG A 317 3.67 -53.14 -13.41
N LEU A 318 4.66 -52.26 -13.37
CA LEU A 318 6.07 -52.63 -13.60
C LEU A 318 6.56 -53.60 -12.52
N SER A 319 6.16 -53.43 -11.27
CA SER A 319 6.50 -54.38 -10.20
C SER A 319 5.82 -55.73 -10.38
N GLU A 320 4.58 -55.77 -10.88
CA GLU A 320 3.85 -57.00 -11.20
C GLU A 320 4.44 -57.71 -12.42
N GLU A 321 4.80 -56.97 -13.48
CA GLU A 321 5.54 -57.49 -14.63
C GLU A 321 6.92 -58.00 -14.22
N MET A 322 7.66 -57.25 -13.40
CA MET A 322 8.93 -57.70 -12.84
C MET A 322 8.76 -58.90 -11.90
N GLN A 323 7.64 -59.04 -11.19
CA GLN A 323 7.37 -60.20 -10.35
C GLN A 323 7.05 -61.43 -11.20
N LYS A 324 6.30 -61.26 -12.28
CA LYS A 324 6.07 -62.30 -13.31
C LYS A 324 7.37 -62.69 -14.02
N ASP A 325 8.23 -61.73 -14.34
CA ASP A 325 9.57 -61.96 -14.90
C ASP A 325 10.56 -62.52 -13.87
N SER A 326 10.36 -62.28 -12.57
CA SER A 326 11.22 -62.86 -11.51
C SER A 326 10.95 -64.36 -11.29
N LEU A 327 9.79 -64.86 -11.73
CA LEU A 327 9.50 -66.29 -11.78
C LEU A 327 10.11 -66.97 -13.01
N SER A 328 10.46 -66.21 -14.07
CA SER A 328 11.08 -66.73 -15.29
C SER A 328 12.59 -66.47 -15.41
N MET A 329 13.17 -65.58 -14.60
CA MET A 329 14.59 -65.25 -14.68
C MET A 329 15.26 -65.12 -13.31
N LYS A 330 15.77 -66.27 -12.81
CA LYS A 330 17.02 -66.27 -12.04
C LYS A 330 18.11 -65.76 -12.99
N THR A 331 18.84 -64.75 -12.53
CA THR A 331 20.00 -64.11 -13.19
C THR A 331 19.65 -62.89 -14.05
N VAL A 332 19.69 -61.70 -13.44
CA VAL A 332 20.60 -60.58 -13.80
C VAL A 332 20.25 -59.40 -12.89
N ARG A 333 21.18 -59.05 -12.02
CA ARG A 333 21.08 -58.02 -10.97
C ARG A 333 21.74 -56.75 -11.52
N SER A 334 20.96 -55.71 -11.85
CA SER A 334 21.50 -54.42 -12.29
C SER A 334 21.55 -53.36 -11.16
N PRO A 335 22.46 -52.37 -11.22
CA PRO A 335 22.83 -51.50 -10.10
C PRO A 335 22.01 -50.19 -9.97
N PHE A 336 20.82 -50.08 -10.57
CA PHE A 336 20.05 -48.82 -10.62
C PHE A 336 19.28 -48.45 -9.32
N ARG A 337 19.40 -49.27 -8.27
CA ARG A 337 18.53 -49.26 -7.07
C ARG A 337 18.88 -48.23 -5.97
N ARG A 338 19.94 -47.42 -6.13
CA ARG A 338 20.43 -46.52 -5.06
C ARG A 338 19.96 -45.06 -5.18
N SER A 339 19.72 -44.48 -6.36
CA SER A 339 19.33 -43.06 -6.47
C SER A 339 17.87 -42.76 -6.08
N TYR A 340 16.93 -43.65 -6.40
CA TYR A 340 15.48 -43.38 -6.19
C TYR A 340 15.05 -43.47 -4.73
N LYS A 341 15.75 -44.24 -3.88
CA LYS A 341 15.43 -44.32 -2.45
C LYS A 341 15.63 -42.99 -1.72
N TYR A 342 16.65 -42.22 -2.09
CA TYR A 342 16.92 -40.95 -1.39
C TYR A 342 15.92 -39.86 -1.75
N VAL A 343 15.44 -39.80 -3.00
CA VAL A 343 14.43 -38.83 -3.43
C VAL A 343 13.06 -39.18 -2.85
N LEU A 344 12.68 -40.46 -2.85
CA LEU A 344 11.42 -40.94 -2.27
C LEU A 344 11.38 -40.74 -0.74
N ILE A 345 12.48 -41.04 -0.04
CA ILE A 345 12.56 -40.85 1.41
C ILE A 345 12.48 -39.35 1.77
N ARG A 346 13.09 -38.45 0.98
CA ARG A 346 13.00 -37.00 1.23
C ARG A 346 11.58 -36.46 1.03
N ALA A 347 10.89 -36.91 -0.02
CA ALA A 347 9.50 -36.54 -0.27
C ALA A 347 8.58 -37.06 0.84
N LEU A 348 8.83 -38.28 1.33
CA LEU A 348 8.06 -38.90 2.42
C LEU A 348 8.32 -38.21 3.77
N ILE A 349 9.56 -37.79 4.04
CA ILE A 349 9.90 -36.98 5.23
C ILE A 349 9.23 -35.62 5.16
N ASN A 350 9.27 -34.92 4.02
CA ASN A 350 8.61 -33.63 3.85
C ASN A 350 7.08 -33.74 3.98
N LEU A 351 6.47 -34.80 3.44
CA LEU A 351 5.04 -35.07 3.57
C LEU A 351 4.65 -35.37 5.03
N ILE A 352 5.44 -36.19 5.74
CA ILE A 352 5.23 -36.45 7.16
C ILE A 352 5.41 -35.17 7.98
N GLN A 353 6.39 -34.33 7.63
CA GLN A 353 6.65 -33.08 8.33
C GLN A 353 5.51 -32.08 8.11
N ILE A 354 4.98 -31.96 6.89
CA ILE A 354 3.78 -31.16 6.61
C ILE A 354 2.58 -31.74 7.34
N ALA A 355 2.36 -33.07 7.30
CA ALA A 355 1.24 -33.72 7.97
C ALA A 355 1.29 -33.51 9.49
N VAL A 356 2.45 -33.68 10.12
CA VAL A 356 2.67 -33.44 11.56
C VAL A 356 2.49 -31.97 11.90
N VAL A 357 3.03 -31.05 11.09
CA VAL A 357 2.82 -29.59 11.26
C VAL A 357 1.34 -29.27 11.14
N THR A 358 0.64 -29.75 10.12
CA THR A 358 -0.82 -29.54 9.97
C THR A 358 -1.61 -30.18 11.10
N MET A 359 -1.21 -31.34 11.64
CA MET A 359 -1.87 -31.96 12.79
C MET A 359 -1.62 -31.18 14.08
N PHE A 360 -0.47 -30.52 14.19
CA PHE A 360 -0.11 -29.66 15.32
C PHE A 360 -0.85 -28.31 15.28
N PHE A 361 -1.09 -27.77 14.08
CA PHE A 361 -1.75 -26.48 13.87
C PHE A 361 -3.26 -26.59 13.58
N LEU A 362 -3.80 -27.77 13.27
CA LEU A 362 -5.24 -28.00 13.05
C LEU A 362 -6.09 -27.57 14.25
N PRO A 363 -5.75 -27.93 15.50
CA PRO A 363 -6.49 -27.47 16.67
C PRO A 363 -6.49 -25.95 16.79
N GLY A 364 -5.35 -25.30 16.50
CA GLY A 364 -5.23 -23.83 16.48
C GLY A 364 -6.05 -23.17 15.37
N ALA A 365 -6.13 -23.78 14.19
CA ALA A 365 -6.92 -23.29 13.06
C ALA A 365 -8.43 -23.52 13.25
N THR A 366 -8.85 -24.63 13.88
CA THR A 366 -10.27 -24.88 14.18
C THR A 366 -10.83 -23.95 15.25
N PHE A 367 -10.02 -23.54 16.23
CA PHE A 367 -10.42 -22.51 17.20
C PHE A 367 -10.52 -21.11 16.59
N ALA A 368 -9.83 -20.85 15.47
CA ALA A 368 -9.96 -19.60 14.73
C ALA A 368 -11.24 -19.54 13.87
N VAL A 369 -11.91 -20.65 13.55
CA VAL A 369 -13.00 -20.66 12.53
C VAL A 369 -14.37 -21.09 13.09
N GLY A 370 -14.48 -21.54 14.34
CA GLY A 370 -15.72 -22.11 14.88
C GLY A 370 -16.62 -21.15 15.67
N LEU A 371 -17.46 -20.34 15.00
CA LEU A 371 -18.89 -20.05 15.33
C LEU A 371 -19.46 -18.84 14.54
N PRO A 372 -20.38 -19.05 13.57
CA PRO A 372 -21.30 -18.00 13.15
C PRO A 372 -22.74 -18.51 12.97
N ILE A 373 -23.60 -18.43 13.99
CA ILE A 373 -25.07 -18.44 13.83
C ILE A 373 -25.67 -17.55 14.92
N PHE A 374 -25.74 -16.24 14.67
CA PHE A 374 -26.64 -15.22 15.23
C PHE A 374 -25.90 -13.89 15.28
N THR A 375 -26.08 -13.07 14.24
CA THR A 375 -26.29 -11.60 14.30
C THR A 375 -26.15 -11.02 12.89
N LEU A 376 -27.21 -11.20 12.11
CA LEU A 376 -27.56 -10.26 11.05
C LEU A 376 -28.07 -8.99 11.73
N LEU A 377 -27.30 -7.90 11.70
CA LEU A 377 -27.74 -6.51 11.52
C LEU A 377 -26.63 -5.50 11.90
N GLN A 378 -26.48 -4.49 11.05
CA GLN A 378 -25.81 -3.19 11.24
C GLN A 378 -24.29 -3.04 10.91
N TYR A 379 -24.05 -2.29 9.82
CA TYR A 379 -22.92 -1.40 9.45
C TYR A 379 -22.43 -0.52 10.65
N ASP A 380 -21.20 0.02 10.78
CA ASP A 380 -20.33 0.71 9.82
C ASP A 380 -18.88 0.97 10.37
N LEU A 381 -17.90 1.13 9.45
CA LEU A 381 -16.62 1.89 9.43
C LEU A 381 -15.65 2.05 10.65
N THR A 382 -14.40 1.54 10.56
CA THR A 382 -13.11 2.31 10.41
C THR A 382 -11.79 1.56 10.81
N ASN A 383 -10.84 1.54 9.85
CA ASN A 383 -9.36 1.56 9.93
C ASN A 383 -8.49 0.34 10.41
N ALA A 384 -7.44 0.07 9.61
CA ALA A 384 -6.48 -1.06 9.60
C ALA A 384 -5.24 -0.88 10.52
N PRO A 385 -4.14 -1.68 10.43
CA PRO A 385 -3.94 -3.14 10.30
C PRO A 385 -2.98 -3.70 11.39
N GLN A 386 -3.31 -4.79 12.09
CA GLN A 386 -2.29 -5.62 12.77
C GLN A 386 -2.63 -7.11 12.65
N ALA A 387 -1.62 -7.88 12.26
CA ALA A 387 -1.71 -9.25 11.79
C ALA A 387 -2.35 -10.22 12.79
N LEU A 388 -3.46 -10.83 12.36
CA LEU A 388 -3.85 -12.24 12.53
C LEU A 388 -3.84 -12.86 13.94
N PHE A 389 -3.97 -12.04 14.98
CA PHE A 389 -4.66 -12.40 16.24
C PHE A 389 -6.02 -11.66 16.38
N SER A 390 -6.45 -11.01 15.30
CA SER A 390 -7.52 -10.00 15.22
C SER A 390 -8.73 -10.48 14.41
N MET A 391 -9.42 -11.55 14.85
CA MET A 391 -10.76 -11.83 14.32
C MET A 391 -11.80 -10.91 14.96
N PRO A 392 -12.76 -10.37 14.18
CA PRO A 392 -13.67 -9.28 14.58
C PRO A 392 -14.76 -9.70 15.59
N PHE A 393 -14.68 -10.90 16.15
CA PHE A 393 -15.63 -11.41 17.15
C PHE A 393 -15.18 -11.26 18.60
N MET A 394 -13.89 -11.00 18.88
CA MET A 394 -13.38 -10.89 20.25
C MET A 394 -13.27 -9.45 20.78
N ASP A 395 -13.32 -8.44 19.90
CA ASP A 395 -13.32 -7.02 20.31
C ASP A 395 -14.70 -6.52 20.76
N SER A 396 -15.78 -7.24 20.45
CA SER A 396 -17.14 -6.81 20.80
C SER A 396 -17.55 -7.10 22.24
N ASN A 397 -16.72 -7.81 23.02
CA ASN A 397 -16.98 -8.06 24.44
C ASN A 397 -15.86 -7.48 25.30
N SER A 398 -16.14 -6.33 25.93
CA SER A 398 -15.28 -5.68 26.94
C SER A 398 -14.87 -6.61 28.10
N TRP A 399 -15.52 -7.77 28.22
CA TRP A 399 -15.25 -8.81 29.19
C TRP A 399 -13.98 -9.64 28.89
N ILE A 400 -13.55 -9.74 27.63
CA ILE A 400 -12.44 -10.62 27.21
C ILE A 400 -11.12 -9.85 27.01
N SER A 401 -11.16 -8.57 26.66
CA SER A 401 -9.96 -7.77 26.34
C SER A 401 -9.14 -7.26 27.55
N SER A 402 -9.57 -7.60 28.78
CA SER A 402 -8.85 -7.19 29.99
C SER A 402 -7.60 -8.04 30.26
N ILE A 403 -6.43 -7.39 30.41
CA ILE A 403 -5.12 -7.98 30.75
C ILE A 403 -5.16 -8.89 32.00
N SER A 404 -6.14 -8.71 32.89
CA SER A 404 -6.36 -9.56 34.07
C SER A 404 -6.75 -11.01 33.74
N ARG A 405 -7.01 -11.34 32.46
CA ARG A 405 -7.53 -12.64 32.03
C ARG A 405 -6.58 -13.47 31.16
N ILE A 406 -5.30 -13.11 31.13
CA ILE A 406 -4.21 -13.91 30.54
C ILE A 406 -4.23 -15.38 31.04
N TRP A 407 -4.75 -15.65 32.23
CA TRP A 407 -4.89 -17.01 32.75
C TRP A 407 -5.83 -17.90 31.92
N LEU A 408 -6.79 -17.36 31.16
CA LEU A 408 -7.61 -18.14 30.22
C LEU A 408 -6.73 -18.72 29.11
N TRP A 409 -5.77 -17.95 28.60
CA TRP A 409 -4.81 -18.44 27.61
C TRP A 409 -4.03 -19.63 28.18
N PHE A 410 -3.55 -19.54 29.42
CA PHE A 410 -2.88 -20.66 30.09
C PHE A 410 -3.83 -21.86 30.33
N ALA A 411 -5.06 -21.61 30.76
CA ALA A 411 -6.06 -22.63 31.06
C ALA A 411 -6.46 -23.45 29.82
N PHE A 412 -6.39 -22.87 28.62
CA PHE A 412 -6.70 -23.58 27.38
C PHE A 412 -5.46 -24.14 26.66
N THR A 413 -4.34 -23.41 26.66
CA THR A 413 -3.12 -23.85 25.96
C THR A 413 -2.39 -24.97 26.68
N VAL A 414 -2.35 -24.97 28.02
CA VAL A 414 -1.64 -25.99 28.81
C VAL A 414 -2.30 -27.37 28.68
N PRO A 415 -3.63 -27.53 28.79
CA PRO A 415 -4.26 -28.83 28.58
C PRO A 415 -4.19 -29.30 27.13
N ALA A 416 -4.33 -28.39 26.16
CA ALA A 416 -4.25 -28.73 24.74
C ALA A 416 -2.85 -29.24 24.36
N THR A 417 -1.80 -28.54 24.79
CA THR A 417 -0.41 -28.99 24.60
C THR A 417 -0.12 -30.29 25.35
N THR A 418 -0.64 -30.45 26.57
CA THR A 418 -0.52 -31.72 27.33
C THR A 418 -1.18 -32.88 26.60
N PHE A 419 -2.38 -32.67 26.03
CA PHE A 419 -3.09 -33.69 25.28
C PHE A 419 -2.35 -34.09 24.01
N VAL A 420 -1.79 -33.12 23.27
CA VAL A 420 -0.94 -33.38 22.10
C VAL A 420 0.32 -34.16 22.50
N PHE A 421 0.94 -33.82 23.63
CA PHE A 421 2.11 -34.53 24.13
C PHE A 421 1.80 -35.97 24.55
N LEU A 422 0.66 -36.19 25.22
CA LEU A 422 0.18 -37.53 25.57
C LEU A 422 -0.13 -38.37 24.33
N PHE A 423 -0.73 -37.76 23.31
CA PHE A 423 -1.02 -38.43 22.04
C PHE A 423 0.27 -38.80 21.30
N TYR A 424 1.26 -37.90 21.29
CA TYR A 424 2.58 -38.17 20.72
C TYR A 424 3.29 -39.33 21.45
N LEU A 425 3.28 -39.33 22.78
CA LEU A 425 3.87 -40.42 23.58
C LEU A 425 3.14 -41.75 23.36
N TYR A 426 1.81 -41.73 23.23
CA TYR A 426 1.01 -42.90 22.91
C TYR A 426 1.38 -43.49 21.54
N TYR A 427 1.47 -42.64 20.51
CA TYR A 427 1.86 -43.06 19.17
C TYR A 427 3.28 -43.61 19.10
N LYS A 428 4.22 -42.97 19.82
CA LYS A 428 5.61 -43.44 19.92
C LYS A 428 5.69 -44.84 20.53
N ARG A 429 4.96 -45.09 21.64
CA ARG A 429 4.87 -46.42 22.27
C ARG A 429 4.23 -47.48 21.37
N GLN A 430 3.21 -47.11 20.59
CA GLN A 430 2.61 -48.00 19.59
C GLN A 430 3.61 -48.39 18.49
N GLY A 431 4.39 -47.43 18.01
CA GLY A 431 5.44 -47.69 17.01
C GLY A 431 6.53 -48.64 17.51
N GLU A 432 6.97 -48.48 18.75
CA GLU A 432 7.96 -49.36 19.39
C GLU A 432 7.42 -50.79 19.59
N ARG A 433 6.13 -50.94 19.96
CA ARG A 433 5.48 -52.26 20.08
C ARG A 433 5.37 -53.00 18.74
N ARG A 434 4.94 -52.30 17.68
CA ARG A 434 4.88 -52.87 16.33
C ARG A 434 6.25 -53.27 15.80
N ALA A 435 7.29 -52.50 16.13
CA ALA A 435 8.67 -52.82 15.77
C ALA A 435 9.20 -54.05 16.53
N ALA A 436 8.77 -54.27 17.78
CA ALA A 436 9.13 -55.44 18.57
C ALA A 436 8.40 -56.71 18.08
N GLU A 437 7.12 -56.62 17.76
CA GLU A 437 6.33 -57.72 17.18
C GLU A 437 6.86 -58.15 15.81
N ALA A 438 7.25 -57.18 14.96
CA ALA A 438 7.88 -57.46 13.68
C ALA A 438 9.28 -58.10 13.80
N LYS A 439 9.98 -57.95 14.93
CA LYS A 439 11.22 -58.67 15.22
C LYS A 439 10.96 -60.11 15.65
N LYS A 440 9.96 -60.35 16.51
CA LYS A 440 9.57 -61.70 16.93
C LYS A 440 9.12 -62.57 15.76
N GLN A 441 8.27 -62.04 14.88
CA GLN A 441 7.86 -62.77 13.67
C GLN A 441 9.03 -63.11 12.72
N LYS A 442 10.07 -62.27 12.68
CA LYS A 442 11.28 -62.56 11.89
C LYS A 442 12.21 -63.58 12.53
N GLU A 443 12.16 -63.74 13.84
CA GLU A 443 12.90 -64.78 14.57
C GLU A 443 12.18 -66.13 14.50
N GLU A 444 10.86 -66.15 14.63
CA GLU A 444 10.03 -67.35 14.44
C GLU A 444 10.14 -67.87 12.98
N CYS A 445 10.03 -67.00 11.99
CA CYS A 445 10.17 -67.38 10.58
C CYS A 445 11.60 -67.77 10.17
N LYS A 446 12.61 -67.55 11.04
CA LYS A 446 13.98 -68.06 10.85
C LYS A 446 14.18 -69.45 11.45
N LEU A 447 13.54 -69.73 12.58
CA LEU A 447 13.56 -71.04 13.22
C LEU A 447 12.88 -72.10 12.34
N ASP A 448 11.76 -71.76 11.69
CA ASP A 448 11.06 -72.66 10.77
C ASP A 448 11.85 -73.00 9.48
N VAL A 449 12.91 -72.24 9.18
CA VAL A 449 13.76 -72.45 7.99
C VAL A 449 15.03 -73.25 8.32
N GLU A 450 15.38 -73.40 9.61
CA GLU A 450 16.50 -74.25 10.05
C GLU A 450 16.07 -75.69 10.42
N GLU A 451 14.75 -75.99 10.49
CA GLU A 451 14.20 -77.34 10.74
C GLU A 451 13.78 -78.13 9.48
N VAL A 452 14.08 -77.62 8.26
CA VAL A 452 13.91 -78.33 6.97
C VAL A 452 15.25 -78.43 6.27
#